data_AF-A0AA35NZR2-F1
#
_entry.id   AF-A0AA35NZR2-F1
#
_cell.length_a   1.000
_cell.length_b   1.000
_cell.length_c   1.000
_cell.angle_alpha   90.00
_cell.angle_beta   90.00
_cell.angle_gamma   90.00
#
_symmetry.space_group_name_H-M   'P 1'
#
loop_
_entity.id
_entity.type
_entity.pdbx_description
1 polymer ?
#
loop_
_entity_poly.entity_id
_entity_poly.type
_entity_poly.pdbx_seq_one_letter_code
_entity_poly.pdbx_strand_id
1 'polypeptide(L)'
;MAFSPLTPVFVAIICVLIVIILKGSRKSSKKEHSKACQKTESRPWVDEDLKDSTDLPVDEEDDGGEWQGLDDNIAHIPFSTERYAEEDMVKRSKAFYELLNKRRSVRFISDEPVPREVIDNVIKTAGTSPSGAHTEPWTFVVVQDAEIKHKIREIIEDEEEINYKKRMGDKWVNDLKRLSRCMEGFQMGKRKPTTTMRSVCLLPAASSSLHSRMWVW
;
A
#
# COMPACT_ATOMS: atom_id res chain seq x y z
N MET A 1 19.74 -68.72 -19.04
CA MET A 1 19.31 -68.00 -17.82
C MET A 1 20.53 -67.83 -16.94
N ALA A 2 21.04 -66.61 -16.83
CA ALA A 2 22.10 -66.27 -15.89
C ALA A 2 21.72 -64.90 -15.29
N PHE A 3 20.98 -64.92 -14.19
CA PHE A 3 20.74 -63.72 -13.41
C PHE A 3 22.04 -63.40 -12.68
N SER A 4 22.73 -62.33 -13.08
CA SER A 4 23.98 -61.91 -12.45
C SER A 4 23.72 -61.60 -10.96
N PRO A 5 24.58 -62.07 -10.02
CA PRO A 5 24.36 -61.95 -8.57
C PRO A 5 24.42 -60.50 -8.04
N LEU A 6 24.61 -59.52 -8.93
CA LEU A 6 24.63 -58.10 -8.62
C LEU A 6 23.21 -57.49 -8.50
N THR A 7 22.18 -58.10 -9.10
CA THR A 7 20.82 -57.55 -9.08
C THR A 7 20.14 -57.51 -7.70
N PRO A 8 20.24 -58.53 -6.81
CA PRO A 8 19.63 -58.44 -5.47
C PRO A 8 20.34 -57.42 -4.57
N VAL A 9 21.65 -57.21 -4.77
CA VAL A 9 22.44 -56.25 -3.98
C VAL A 9 22.07 -54.81 -4.36
N PHE A 10 21.93 -54.51 -5.66
CA PHE A 10 21.48 -53.19 -6.09
C PHE A 10 20.04 -52.88 -5.62
N VAL A 11 19.13 -53.86 -5.65
CA VAL A 11 17.76 -53.69 -5.14
C VAL A 11 17.78 -53.44 -3.63
N ALA A 12 18.59 -54.15 -2.85
CA ALA A 12 18.73 -53.93 -1.41
C ALA A 12 19.25 -52.52 -1.09
N ILE A 13 20.25 -52.03 -1.84
CA ILE A 13 20.81 -50.68 -1.66
C ILE A 13 19.76 -49.61 -1.99
N ILE A 14 19.00 -49.77 -3.09
CA ILE A 14 17.93 -48.84 -3.46
C ILE A 14 16.83 -48.82 -2.39
N CYS A 15 16.42 -49.98 -1.86
CA CYS A 15 15.44 -50.05 -0.78
C CYS A 15 15.90 -49.32 0.49
N VAL A 16 17.17 -49.46 0.87
CA VAL A 16 17.74 -48.75 2.03
C VAL A 16 17.77 -47.23 1.80
N LEU A 17 18.15 -46.78 0.61
CA LEU A 17 18.15 -45.35 0.25
C LEU A 17 16.74 -44.75 0.28
N ILE A 18 15.74 -45.46 -0.23
CA ILE A 18 14.33 -45.01 -0.18
C ILE A 18 13.84 -44.89 1.27
N VAL A 19 14.19 -45.84 2.15
CA VAL A 19 13.84 -45.76 3.59
C VAL A 19 14.50 -44.57 4.26
N ILE A 20 15.76 -44.25 3.94
CA ILE A 20 16.46 -43.08 4.48
C ILE A 20 15.79 -41.78 4.03
N ILE A 21 15.42 -41.66 2.75
CA ILE A 21 14.74 -40.48 2.21
C ILE A 21 13.35 -40.29 2.86
N LEU A 22 12.56 -41.37 2.97
CA LEU A 22 11.24 -41.32 3.61
C LEU A 22 11.31 -41.01 5.11
N LYS A 23 12.35 -41.48 5.80
CA LYS A 23 12.58 -41.20 7.23
C LYS A 23 13.13 -39.78 7.46
N GLY A 24 13.89 -39.23 6.51
CA GLY A 24 14.33 -37.84 6.49
C GLY A 24 13.19 -36.85 6.26
N SER A 25 12.25 -37.16 5.37
CA SER A 25 11.09 -36.29 5.09
C SER A 25 10.06 -36.25 6.22
N ARG A 26 9.99 -37.30 7.07
CA ARG A 26 9.05 -37.39 8.20
C ARG A 26 9.47 -36.62 9.46
N LYS A 27 10.69 -36.06 9.51
CA LYS A 27 11.21 -35.36 10.69
C LYS A 27 10.90 -33.85 10.75
N SER A 28 10.25 -33.30 9.72
CA SER A 28 9.97 -31.85 9.64
C SER A 28 8.56 -31.43 10.09
N SER A 29 7.67 -32.34 10.48
CA SER A 29 6.33 -31.98 10.96
C SER A 29 6.01 -32.62 12.32
N LYS A 30 6.53 -32.03 13.40
CA LYS A 30 5.91 -32.09 14.74
C LYS A 30 6.65 -31.16 15.70
N LYS A 31 6.16 -29.94 15.81
CA LYS A 31 6.20 -29.18 17.07
C LYS A 31 4.96 -28.29 17.11
N GLU A 32 3.94 -28.82 17.76
CA GLU A 32 2.78 -28.09 18.22
C GLU A 32 2.61 -28.48 19.70
N HIS A 33 2.75 -27.52 20.62
CA HIS A 33 1.66 -27.00 21.45
C HIS A 33 2.14 -26.29 22.72
N SER A 34 1.51 -25.13 22.95
CA SER A 34 1.21 -24.48 24.24
C SER A 34 2.35 -23.79 25.02
N LYS A 35 2.21 -22.46 25.16
CA LYS A 35 2.15 -21.77 26.46
C LYS A 35 1.63 -20.34 26.31
N ALA A 36 0.94 -19.92 27.36
CA ALA A 36 0.16 -18.72 27.57
C ALA A 36 0.75 -17.38 27.08
N CYS A 37 -0.19 -16.47 26.82
CA CYS A 37 -0.08 -15.01 26.84
C CYS A 37 1.15 -14.51 27.62
N GLN A 38 2.14 -14.00 26.88
CA GLN A 38 3.16 -13.12 27.39
C GLN A 38 3.16 -11.85 26.55
N LYS A 39 2.80 -10.77 27.24
CA LYS A 39 2.88 -9.36 26.86
C LYS A 39 4.14 -9.09 26.02
N THR A 40 3.97 -8.90 24.71
CA THR A 40 5.08 -8.48 23.85
C THR A 40 5.21 -6.97 23.94
N GLU A 41 6.14 -6.58 24.81
CA GLU A 41 7.21 -5.61 24.59
C GLU A 41 7.01 -4.67 23.39
N SER A 42 6.92 -3.38 23.73
CA SER A 42 6.64 -2.25 22.86
C SER A 42 7.57 -2.17 21.64
N ARG A 43 6.97 -1.89 20.48
CA ARG A 43 7.69 -1.58 19.24
C ARG A 43 8.32 -0.17 19.38
N PRO A 44 9.65 0.01 19.28
CA PRO A 44 10.31 1.30 19.51
C PRO A 44 10.03 2.42 18.49
N TRP A 45 9.17 2.18 17.49
CA TRP A 45 8.88 3.09 16.38
C TRP A 45 7.39 3.36 16.22
N VAL A 46 6.59 2.98 17.22
CA VAL A 46 5.18 3.38 17.32
C VAL A 46 5.18 4.54 18.28
N ASP A 47 4.91 5.74 17.77
CA ASP A 47 4.67 6.90 18.63
C ASP A 47 3.46 6.56 19.52
N GLU A 48 3.67 6.45 20.83
CA GLU A 48 2.59 6.20 21.82
C GLU A 48 1.56 7.33 21.85
N ASP A 49 1.85 8.44 21.17
CA ASP A 49 1.05 9.65 21.12
C ASP A 49 -0.02 9.58 20.02
N LEU A 50 0.09 8.64 19.08
CA LEU A 50 -0.99 8.32 18.13
C LEU A 50 -1.99 7.39 18.83
N LYS A 51 -2.73 7.95 19.79
CA LYS A 51 -3.98 7.33 20.22
C LYS A 51 -4.92 7.37 19.04
N ASP A 52 -4.95 6.27 18.30
CA ASP A 52 -6.11 5.94 17.49
C ASP A 52 -7.31 5.99 18.44
N SER A 53 -8.37 6.69 18.07
CA SER A 53 -9.60 6.86 18.86
C SER A 53 -10.29 5.54 19.23
N THR A 54 -9.71 4.42 18.84
CA THR A 54 -10.07 3.03 19.11
C THR A 54 -9.66 2.54 20.52
N ASP A 55 -8.72 3.21 21.20
CA ASP A 55 -8.25 2.83 22.55
C ASP A 55 -8.90 3.68 23.67
N LEU A 56 -10.19 3.96 23.57
CA LEU A 56 -10.97 4.37 24.74
C LEU A 56 -11.18 3.14 25.62
N PRO A 57 -11.01 3.23 26.96
CA PRO A 57 -11.54 2.20 27.84
C PRO A 57 -13.01 2.05 27.50
N VAL A 58 -13.40 0.85 27.08
CA VAL A 58 -14.79 0.45 27.02
C VAL A 58 -15.23 0.46 28.49
N ASP A 59 -15.66 1.61 28.97
CA ASP A 59 -16.59 1.64 30.10
C ASP A 59 -17.72 0.71 29.64
N GLU A 60 -17.95 -0.37 30.39
CA GLU A 60 -19.02 -1.35 30.16
C GLU A 60 -20.41 -0.71 30.39
N GLU A 61 -20.62 0.51 29.93
CA GLU A 61 -21.93 1.02 29.60
C GLU A 61 -22.17 0.60 28.16
N ASP A 62 -22.92 -0.50 28.02
CA ASP A 62 -23.64 -0.91 26.82
C ASP A 62 -24.58 0.22 26.36
N ASP A 63 -24.00 1.32 25.88
CA ASP A 63 -24.64 2.19 24.91
C ASP A 63 -24.69 1.35 23.65
N GLY A 64 -25.80 0.62 23.51
CA GLY A 64 -26.24 -0.02 22.29
C GLY A 64 -26.43 1.02 21.21
N GLY A 65 -25.31 1.60 20.75
CA GLY A 65 -25.17 2.45 19.59
C GLY A 65 -25.62 1.62 18.42
N GLU A 66 -26.92 1.71 18.21
CA GLU A 66 -27.67 1.16 17.10
C GLU A 66 -26.88 1.50 15.86
N TRP A 67 -26.23 0.49 15.26
CA TRP A 67 -25.81 0.59 13.88
C TRP A 67 -27.06 1.07 13.15
N GLN A 68 -27.08 2.34 12.75
CA GLN A 68 -28.12 2.87 11.88
C GLN A 68 -27.92 2.14 10.56
N GLY A 69 -28.48 0.94 10.51
CA GLY A 69 -28.45 0.06 9.36
C GLY A 69 -28.89 0.90 8.19
N LEU A 70 -28.12 0.83 7.12
CA LEU A 70 -28.61 1.19 5.80
C LEU A 70 -30.02 0.62 5.69
N ASP A 71 -30.99 1.52 5.50
CA ASP A 71 -32.41 1.18 5.44
C ASP A 71 -32.58 -0.07 4.56
N ASP A 72 -33.07 -1.18 5.10
CA ASP A 72 -33.14 -2.48 4.40
C ASP A 72 -33.99 -2.41 3.10
N ASN A 73 -34.61 -1.25 2.84
CA ASN A 73 -35.43 -0.93 1.68
C ASN A 73 -34.75 0.02 0.68
N ILE A 74 -33.47 -0.19 0.34
CA ILE A 74 -32.87 0.51 -0.82
C ILE A 74 -33.55 0.01 -2.10
N ALA A 75 -34.34 0.87 -2.73
CA ALA A 75 -35.01 0.55 -3.98
C ALA A 75 -34.01 0.33 -5.12
N HIS A 76 -34.09 -0.82 -5.78
CA HIS A 76 -33.33 -1.07 -7.01
C HIS A 76 -33.93 -0.27 -8.17
N ILE A 77 -33.09 0.56 -8.79
CA ILE A 77 -33.45 1.32 -10.00
C ILE A 77 -32.86 0.67 -11.26
N PRO A 78 -33.57 0.62 -12.40
CA PRO A 78 -33.00 0.14 -13.66
C PRO A 78 -31.79 0.98 -14.08
N PHE A 79 -30.68 0.33 -14.41
CA PHE A 79 -29.49 1.00 -14.92
C PHE A 79 -29.65 1.32 -16.41
N SER A 80 -29.59 2.60 -16.76
CA SER A 80 -29.60 3.08 -18.15
C SER A 80 -28.24 3.67 -18.50
N THR A 81 -27.71 3.33 -19.68
CA THR A 81 -26.41 3.81 -20.16
C THR A 81 -26.46 4.09 -21.65
N GLU A 82 -25.67 5.07 -22.08
CA GLU A 82 -25.47 5.36 -23.50
C GLU A 82 -24.56 4.29 -24.12
N ARG A 83 -25.09 3.55 -25.09
CA ARG A 83 -24.30 2.59 -25.87
C ARG A 83 -23.78 3.26 -27.13
N TYR A 84 -22.46 3.20 -27.33
CA TYR A 84 -21.80 3.71 -28.53
C TYR A 84 -21.74 2.66 -29.65
N ALA A 85 -21.59 3.10 -30.90
CA ALA A 85 -21.25 2.22 -32.01
C ALA A 85 -19.84 1.63 -31.82
N GLU A 86 -19.59 0.42 -32.34
CA GLU A 86 -18.32 -0.29 -32.10
C GLU A 86 -17.10 0.50 -32.58
N GLU A 87 -17.20 1.15 -33.73
CA GLU A 87 -16.14 2.02 -34.28
C GLU A 87 -15.80 3.18 -33.33
N ASP A 88 -16.82 3.80 -32.74
CA ASP A 88 -16.66 4.87 -31.76
C ASP A 88 -16.06 4.36 -30.45
N MET A 89 -16.44 3.15 -30.00
CA MET A 89 -15.84 2.52 -28.82
C MET A 89 -14.33 2.31 -29.01
N VAL A 90 -13.92 1.79 -30.17
CA VAL A 90 -12.50 1.58 -30.52
C VAL A 90 -11.77 2.92 -30.57
N LYS A 91 -12.36 3.93 -31.22
CA LYS A 91 -11.77 5.27 -31.30
C LYS A 91 -11.59 5.93 -29.93
N ARG A 92 -12.61 5.90 -29.08
CA ARG A 92 -12.58 6.52 -27.73
C ARG A 92 -11.60 5.82 -26.80
N SER A 93 -11.60 4.49 -26.78
CA SER A 93 -10.67 3.71 -25.96
C SER A 93 -9.21 3.95 -26.36
N LYS A 94 -8.92 4.02 -27.66
CA LYS A 94 -7.58 4.35 -28.16
C LYS A 94 -7.14 5.76 -27.74
N ALA A 95 -8.00 6.76 -27.93
CA ALA A 95 -7.70 8.14 -27.53
C ALA A 95 -7.46 8.26 -26.01
N PHE A 96 -8.26 7.55 -25.20
CA PHE A 96 -8.11 7.52 -23.75
C PHE A 96 -6.80 6.85 -23.32
N TYR A 97 -6.44 5.74 -23.95
CA TYR A 97 -5.14 5.09 -23.73
C TYR A 97 -3.98 6.04 -24.07
N GLU A 98 -4.01 6.68 -25.24
CA GLU A 98 -2.97 7.62 -25.66
C GLU A 98 -2.85 8.82 -24.73
N LEU A 99 -3.97 9.30 -24.17
CA LEU A 99 -3.98 10.34 -23.14
C LEU A 99 -3.29 9.88 -21.86
N LEU A 100 -3.69 8.72 -21.32
CA LEU A 100 -3.12 8.20 -20.06
C LEU A 100 -1.66 7.78 -20.21
N ASN A 101 -1.24 7.32 -21.39
CA ASN A 101 0.14 6.93 -21.66
C ASN A 101 1.12 8.12 -21.63
N LYS A 102 0.62 9.35 -21.80
CA LYS A 102 1.43 10.57 -21.64
C LYS A 102 1.72 10.91 -20.17
N ARG A 103 0.97 10.34 -19.21
CA ARG A 103 1.14 10.61 -17.78
C ARG A 103 2.50 10.11 -17.30
N ARG A 104 3.28 11.00 -16.67
CA ARG A 104 4.53 10.67 -15.98
C ARG A 104 4.46 11.15 -14.53
N SER A 105 5.13 10.46 -13.62
CA SER A 105 5.34 10.97 -12.27
C SER A 105 6.39 12.07 -12.32
N VAL A 106 5.97 13.32 -12.14
CA VAL A 106 6.82 14.52 -12.19
C VAL A 106 7.17 14.94 -10.76
N ARG A 107 8.46 15.09 -10.46
CA ARG A 107 8.97 15.44 -9.12
C ARG A 107 9.40 16.90 -8.98
N PHE A 108 9.30 17.66 -10.06
CA PHE A 108 9.59 19.09 -10.11
C PHE A 108 8.32 19.82 -10.53
N ILE A 109 7.70 20.53 -9.60
CA ILE A 109 6.40 21.18 -9.78
C ILE A 109 6.62 22.70 -9.72
N SER A 110 6.00 23.44 -10.63
CA SER A 110 6.01 24.92 -10.64
C SER A 110 5.20 25.48 -9.46
N ASP A 111 5.50 26.71 -9.07
CA ASP A 111 4.75 27.50 -8.09
C ASP A 111 3.53 28.24 -8.68
N GLU A 112 3.29 28.10 -9.98
CA GLU A 112 2.13 28.67 -10.66
C GLU A 112 0.81 28.19 -10.02
N PRO A 113 -0.13 29.10 -9.69
CA PRO A 113 -1.40 28.72 -9.08
C PRO A 113 -2.29 27.95 -10.06
N VAL A 114 -2.91 26.87 -9.57
CA VAL A 114 -3.90 26.09 -10.32
C VAL A 114 -5.31 26.52 -9.91
N PRO A 115 -6.27 26.65 -10.84
CA PRO A 115 -7.65 26.98 -10.50
C PRO A 115 -8.27 25.97 -9.53
N ARG A 116 -8.95 26.46 -8.49
CA ARG A 116 -9.53 25.61 -7.44
C ARG A 116 -10.56 24.62 -8.00
N GLU A 117 -11.37 25.07 -8.94
CA GLU A 117 -12.39 24.23 -9.59
C GLU A 117 -11.80 23.00 -10.28
N VAL A 118 -10.59 23.11 -10.85
CA VAL A 118 -9.89 21.97 -11.45
C VAL A 118 -9.57 20.93 -10.37
N ILE A 119 -9.10 21.36 -9.19
CA ILE A 119 -8.83 20.48 -8.05
C ILE A 119 -10.11 19.82 -7.53
N ASP A 120 -11.19 20.59 -7.40
CA ASP A 120 -12.46 20.06 -6.92
C ASP A 120 -13.05 19.02 -7.90
N ASN A 121 -12.92 19.25 -9.21
CA ASN A 121 -13.40 18.31 -10.23
C ASN A 121 -12.60 17.00 -10.25
N VAL A 122 -11.28 17.04 -10.06
CA VAL A 122 -10.49 15.79 -9.94
C VAL A 122 -10.81 15.02 -8.67
N ILE A 123 -11.13 15.70 -7.56
CA ILE A 123 -11.56 15.05 -6.31
C ILE A 123 -12.94 14.41 -6.48
N LYS A 124 -13.90 15.14 -7.08
CA LYS A 124 -15.21 14.57 -7.42
C LYS A 124 -15.08 13.33 -8.29
N THR A 125 -14.17 13.35 -9.26
CA THR A 125 -13.88 12.20 -10.13
C THR A 125 -13.29 11.03 -9.32
N ALA A 126 -12.42 11.28 -8.34
CA ALA A 126 -11.89 10.22 -7.48
C ALA A 126 -12.99 9.59 -6.60
N GLY A 127 -13.93 10.41 -6.11
CA GLY A 127 -15.06 9.97 -5.29
C GLY A 127 -16.06 9.05 -6.01
N THR A 128 -16.05 8.97 -7.33
CA THR A 128 -16.92 8.02 -8.07
C THR A 128 -16.36 6.59 -8.10
N SER A 129 -15.27 6.32 -7.38
CA SER A 129 -14.69 4.97 -7.29
C SER A 129 -15.66 4.04 -6.54
N PRO A 130 -15.70 2.73 -6.84
CA PRO A 130 -16.47 1.79 -6.04
C PRO A 130 -15.82 1.56 -4.67
N SER A 131 -16.62 1.32 -3.64
CA SER A 131 -16.15 0.93 -2.30
C SER A 131 -16.90 -0.29 -1.77
N GLY A 132 -16.23 -1.09 -0.93
CA GLY A 132 -16.86 -2.22 -0.27
C GLY A 132 -18.03 -1.75 0.59
N ALA A 133 -19.20 -2.38 0.42
CA ALA A 133 -20.44 -2.02 1.10
C ALA A 133 -20.79 -0.52 1.01
N HIS A 134 -20.38 0.17 -0.06
CA HIS A 134 -20.60 1.61 -0.25
C HIS A 134 -20.12 2.50 0.92
N THR A 135 -19.07 2.06 1.63
CA THR A 135 -18.54 2.76 2.81
C THR A 135 -17.79 4.06 2.52
N GLU A 136 -17.45 4.33 1.25
CA GLU A 136 -16.67 5.49 0.79
C GLU A 136 -15.54 5.93 1.76
N PRO A 137 -14.61 5.01 2.13
CA PRO A 137 -13.71 5.23 3.25
C PRO A 137 -12.49 6.05 2.81
N TRP A 138 -12.70 7.23 2.25
CA TRP A 138 -11.66 8.14 1.79
C TRP A 138 -11.90 9.56 2.30
N THR A 139 -10.82 10.23 2.69
CA THR A 139 -10.82 11.66 3.03
C THR A 139 -9.72 12.35 2.23
N PHE A 140 -10.10 13.31 1.40
CA PHE A 140 -9.16 14.07 0.57
C PHE A 140 -8.79 15.38 1.27
N VAL A 141 -7.56 15.47 1.79
CA VAL A 141 -7.06 16.69 2.46
C VAL A 141 -6.34 17.58 1.45
N VAL A 142 -6.83 18.80 1.23
CA VAL A 142 -6.23 19.76 0.29
C VAL A 142 -5.51 20.87 1.07
N VAL A 143 -4.18 20.96 0.91
CA VAL A 143 -3.35 21.93 1.61
C VAL A 143 -2.82 23.00 0.64
N GLN A 144 -3.28 24.24 0.80
CA GLN A 144 -2.80 25.38 0.00
C GLN A 144 -1.79 26.25 0.76
N ASP A 145 -1.93 26.32 2.09
CA ASP A 145 -1.12 27.17 2.95
C ASP A 145 0.38 26.84 2.88
N ALA A 146 1.20 27.88 2.81
CA ALA A 146 2.64 27.74 2.60
C ALA A 146 3.36 27.21 3.84
N GLU A 147 2.93 27.63 5.04
CA GLU A 147 3.55 27.24 6.30
C GLU A 147 3.23 25.78 6.63
N ILE A 148 1.98 25.37 6.45
CA ILE A 148 1.57 23.97 6.65
C ILE A 148 2.32 23.05 5.67
N LYS A 149 2.46 23.42 4.40
CA LYS A 149 3.25 22.63 3.44
C LYS A 149 4.73 22.55 3.82
N HIS A 150 5.29 23.62 4.39
CA HIS A 150 6.66 23.59 4.88
C HIS A 150 6.83 22.59 6.04
N LYS A 151 5.93 22.62 7.02
CA LYS A 151 5.94 21.68 8.14
C LYS A 151 5.80 20.23 7.68
N ILE A 152 4.90 19.96 6.74
CA ILE A 152 4.73 18.62 6.14
C ILE A 152 6.03 18.17 5.47
N ARG A 153 6.71 19.07 4.74
CA ARG A 153 7.98 18.76 4.08
C ARG A 153 9.07 18.38 5.09
N GLU A 154 9.24 19.15 6.16
CA GLU A 154 10.25 18.87 7.19
C GLU A 154 10.06 17.47 7.79
N ILE A 155 8.82 17.13 8.17
CA ILE A 155 8.48 15.80 8.72
C ILE A 155 8.82 14.68 7.73
N ILE A 156 8.48 14.86 6.45
CA ILE A 156 8.74 13.85 5.42
C ILE A 156 10.25 13.70 5.17
N GLU A 157 11.00 14.80 5.07
CA GLU A 157 12.45 14.76 4.81
C GLU A 157 13.20 14.05 5.94
N ASP A 158 12.85 14.34 7.21
CA ASP A 158 13.45 13.71 8.38
C ASP A 158 13.16 12.20 8.41
N GLU A 159 11.92 11.79 8.14
CA GLU A 159 11.52 10.39 8.14
C GLU A 159 12.12 9.61 6.95
N GLU A 160 12.19 10.23 5.78
CA GLU A 160 12.84 9.64 4.61
C GLU A 160 14.34 9.45 4.84
N GLU A 161 15.03 10.39 5.48
CA GLU A 161 16.45 10.23 5.84
C GLU A 161 16.68 8.97 6.68
N ILE A 162 15.83 8.73 7.68
CA ILE A 162 15.87 7.53 8.51
C ILE A 162 15.55 6.27 7.67
N ASN A 163 14.56 6.34 6.79
CA ASN A 163 14.16 5.23 5.92
C ASN A 163 15.30 4.78 5.00
N TYR A 164 15.95 5.72 4.29
CA TYR A 164 17.06 5.42 3.38
C TYR A 164 18.30 4.90 4.12
N LYS A 165 18.61 5.42 5.30
CA LYS A 165 19.81 5.03 6.05
C LYS A 165 19.66 3.70 6.78
N LYS A 166 18.46 3.38 7.28
CA LYS A 166 18.27 2.27 8.23
C LYS A 166 17.17 1.28 7.87
N ARG A 167 16.01 1.74 7.39
CA ARG A 167 14.79 0.89 7.38
C ARG A 167 14.54 0.16 6.06
N MET A 168 14.92 0.73 4.92
CA MET A 168 14.57 0.18 3.60
C MET A 168 15.49 -0.95 3.12
N GLY A 169 16.70 -1.08 3.70
CA GLY A 169 17.68 -2.10 3.34
C GLY A 169 18.34 -1.90 1.96
N ASP A 170 19.48 -2.54 1.74
CA ASP A 170 20.35 -2.24 0.58
C ASP A 170 19.71 -2.53 -0.78
N LYS A 171 18.87 -3.57 -0.86
CA LYS A 171 18.18 -3.94 -2.11
C LYS A 171 17.26 -2.82 -2.58
N TRP A 172 16.42 -2.30 -1.69
CA TRP A 172 15.46 -1.25 -2.01
C TRP A 172 16.18 0.05 -2.39
N VAL A 173 17.21 0.43 -1.63
CA VAL A 173 18.03 1.60 -1.94
C VAL A 173 18.67 1.49 -3.33
N ASN A 174 19.17 0.31 -3.70
CA ASN A 174 19.73 0.07 -5.02
C ASN A 174 18.69 0.20 -6.14
N ASP A 175 17.48 -0.32 -5.95
CA ASP A 175 16.40 -0.20 -6.94
C ASP A 175 16.00 1.26 -7.19
N LEU A 176 16.07 2.10 -6.16
CA LEU A 176 15.75 3.52 -6.25
C LEU A 176 16.81 4.33 -6.99
N LYS A 177 18.08 3.90 -7.03
CA LYS A 177 19.18 4.63 -7.70
C LYS A 177 18.85 5.01 -9.15
N ARG A 178 18.08 4.18 -9.86
CA ARG A 178 17.66 4.47 -11.24
C ARG A 178 16.68 5.64 -11.34
N LEU A 179 15.86 5.85 -10.30
CA LEU A 179 14.91 6.94 -10.17
C LEU A 179 15.58 8.19 -9.58
N SER A 180 16.63 8.01 -8.78
CA SER A 180 17.41 9.07 -8.13
C SER A 180 18.28 9.91 -9.08
N ARG A 181 18.33 9.64 -10.39
CA ARG A 181 19.05 10.52 -11.34
C ARG A 181 18.35 11.86 -11.57
N CYS A 182 17.09 12.01 -11.15
CA CYS A 182 16.42 13.29 -10.96
C CYS A 182 16.65 13.89 -9.55
N MET A 183 17.27 13.16 -8.62
CA MET A 183 17.49 13.58 -7.23
C MET A 183 18.87 14.21 -7.02
N GLU A 184 19.49 14.81 -8.06
CA GLU A 184 20.70 15.64 -7.86
C GLU A 184 20.40 16.91 -7.04
N GLY A 185 19.13 17.21 -6.76
CA GLY A 185 18.70 18.16 -5.73
C GLY A 185 18.64 17.60 -4.29
N PHE A 186 18.74 16.28 -4.11
CA PHE A 186 18.78 15.56 -2.82
C PHE A 186 20.21 15.18 -2.42
N GLN A 187 21.22 15.84 -2.99
CA GLN A 187 22.58 15.71 -2.49
C GLN A 187 22.64 16.26 -1.06
N MET A 188 22.60 15.32 -0.11
CA MET A 188 23.06 15.37 1.27
C MET A 188 23.78 16.68 1.61
N GLY A 189 23.08 17.58 2.30
CA GLY A 189 23.72 18.66 3.07
C GLY A 189 23.80 20.05 2.44
N LYS A 190 23.17 20.34 1.29
CA LYS A 190 23.01 21.74 0.84
C LYS A 190 21.54 22.16 0.91
N ARG A 191 21.14 22.80 2.01
CA ARG A 191 19.90 23.57 2.11
C ARG A 191 19.91 24.62 0.99
N LYS A 192 19.22 24.36 -0.11
CA LYS A 192 18.87 25.44 -1.05
C LYS A 192 17.61 26.11 -0.51
N PRO A 193 17.63 27.44 -0.27
CA PRO A 193 16.39 28.15 -0.03
C PRO A 193 15.57 28.07 -1.33
N THR A 194 14.25 27.99 -1.21
CA THR A 194 13.26 28.26 -2.27
C THR A 194 12.78 27.17 -3.22
N THR A 195 13.10 25.88 -3.08
CA THR A 195 12.30 24.87 -3.82
C THR A 195 11.05 24.54 -3.04
N THR A 196 10.01 25.38 -3.09
CA THR A 196 8.75 25.11 -2.41
C THR A 196 8.07 23.91 -3.08
N MET A 197 8.18 22.74 -2.47
CA MET A 197 7.44 21.55 -2.87
C MET A 197 5.97 21.77 -2.51
N ARG A 198 5.23 22.39 -3.42
CA ARG A 198 3.79 22.61 -3.27
C ARG A 198 3.03 21.49 -3.97
N SER A 199 3.19 20.28 -3.45
CA SER A 199 2.35 19.14 -3.83
C SER A 199 0.92 19.36 -3.33
N VAL A 200 -0.07 19.05 -4.16
CA VAL A 200 -1.40 18.69 -3.66
C VAL A 200 -1.26 17.23 -3.21
N CYS A 201 -0.97 17.02 -1.92
CA CYS A 201 -1.00 15.68 -1.35
C CYS A 201 -2.46 15.25 -1.16
N LEU A 202 -3.01 14.55 -2.15
CA LEU A 202 -4.23 13.76 -1.96
C LEU A 202 -3.82 12.46 -1.27
N LEU A 203 -4.08 12.37 0.03
CA LEU A 203 -3.90 11.15 0.81
C LEU A 203 -5.20 10.34 0.75
N PRO A 204 -5.26 9.19 0.07
CA PRO A 204 -6.33 8.23 0.31
C PRO A 204 -6.04 7.52 1.62
N ALA A 205 -6.73 7.93 2.69
CA ALA A 205 -6.74 7.17 3.94
C ALA A 205 -7.67 5.96 3.78
N ALA A 206 -7.17 4.85 3.23
CA ALA A 206 -7.94 3.61 3.18
C ALA A 206 -7.98 2.96 4.57
N SER A 207 -9.17 2.88 5.16
CA SER A 207 -9.43 2.11 6.37
C SER A 207 -9.47 0.60 6.06
N SER A 208 -8.77 -0.16 6.91
CA SER A 208 -8.80 -1.61 7.13
C SER A 208 -7.67 -2.50 6.57
N SER A 209 -6.95 -3.11 7.53
CA SER A 209 -6.38 -4.48 7.54
C SER A 209 -5.14 -4.84 6.70
N LEU A 210 -4.68 -4.05 5.73
CA LEU A 210 -3.42 -4.35 5.03
C LEU A 210 -2.47 -3.16 5.16
N HIS A 211 -1.47 -3.28 6.06
CA HIS A 211 -0.30 -2.40 6.22
C HIS A 211 -0.29 -1.21 5.25
N SER A 212 -1.05 -0.17 5.60
CA SER A 212 -1.07 1.06 4.81
C SER A 212 0.20 1.82 5.17
N ARG A 213 1.30 1.46 4.50
CA ARG A 213 2.46 2.34 4.44
C ARG A 213 1.99 3.57 3.69
N MET A 214 2.14 4.74 4.30
CA MET A 214 2.01 6.01 3.61
C MET A 214 3.03 6.01 2.48
N TRP A 215 2.56 5.85 1.24
CA TRP A 215 3.40 5.93 0.06
C TRP A 215 3.26 7.33 -0.53
N VAL A 216 4.18 8.22 -0.17
CA VAL A 216 4.38 9.49 -0.87
C VAL A 216 5.31 9.19 -2.06
N TRP A 217 4.85 9.45 -3.29
CA TRP A 217 5.55 9.11 -4.56
C TRP A 217 6.48 10.22 -5.09
#